data_AF-A0A3B8NXV8-F1
#
_entry.id   AF-A0A3B8NXV8-F1
#
_cell.length_a   1.000
_cell.length_b   1.000
_cell.length_c   1.000
_cell.angle_alpha   90.00
_cell.angle_beta   90.00
_cell.angle_gamma   90.00
#
_symmetry.space_group_name_H-M   'P 1'
#
loop_
_entity.id
_entity.type
_entity.pdbx_description
1 polymer ?
#
loop_
_entity_poly.entity_id
_entity_poly.type
_entity_poly.pdbx_seq_one_letter_code
_entity_poly.pdbx_strand_id
1 'polypeptide(L)'
;MELLSLIYIQEEKHMAIERKKISMDGNTAAAHVSYAFTEVAAIYPITPSSPMAEVTDTWSATNKNLFGEPAKNILGENVKVVEMQ
;
A
#
# COMPACT_ATOMS: atom_id res chain seq x y z
N MET A 1 22.21 -23.28 -34.54
CA MET A 1 20.94 -22.58 -34.79
C MET A 1 19.90 -22.84 -33.69
N GLU A 2 19.98 -23.95 -32.93
CA GLU A 2 19.07 -24.23 -31.78
C GLU A 2 19.40 -23.46 -30.49
N LEU A 3 20.67 -23.09 -30.26
CA LEU A 3 21.07 -22.32 -29.07
C LEU A 3 20.49 -20.90 -29.05
N LEU A 4 20.33 -20.25 -30.21
CA LEU A 4 19.68 -18.94 -30.29
C LEU A 4 18.15 -19.02 -30.07
N SER A 5 17.49 -20.11 -30.48
CA SER A 5 16.05 -20.28 -30.22
C SER A 5 15.74 -20.52 -28.75
N LEU A 6 16.63 -21.20 -27.99
CA LEU A 6 16.44 -21.39 -26.55
C LEU A 6 16.62 -20.09 -25.74
N ILE A 7 17.53 -19.22 -26.16
CA ILE A 7 17.72 -17.90 -25.55
C ILE A 7 16.52 -17.00 -25.86
N TYR A 8 16.00 -17.03 -27.11
CA TYR A 8 14.81 -16.27 -27.51
C TYR A 8 13.54 -16.73 -26.77
N ILE A 9 13.38 -18.03 -26.51
CA ILE A 9 12.25 -18.58 -25.75
C ILE A 9 12.34 -18.27 -24.25
N GLN A 10 13.54 -18.05 -23.69
CA GLN A 10 13.69 -17.66 -22.28
C GLN A 10 13.31 -16.19 -22.02
N GLU A 11 13.52 -15.26 -22.97
CA GLU A 11 13.13 -13.86 -22.80
C GLU A 11 11.60 -13.63 -22.89
N GLU A 12 10.85 -14.47 -23.62
CA GLU A 12 9.38 -14.35 -23.73
C GLU A 12 8.59 -14.96 -22.57
N LYS A 13 9.25 -15.70 -21.65
CA LYS A 13 8.61 -16.21 -20.43
C LYS A 13 8.19 -15.03 -19.58
N HIS A 14 6.92 -14.69 -19.76
CA HIS A 14 6.18 -13.60 -19.18
C HIS A 14 6.72 -13.17 -17.83
N MET A 15 7.10 -11.90 -17.75
CA MET A 15 7.21 -11.13 -16.53
C MET A 15 5.82 -11.04 -15.87
N ALA A 16 5.33 -12.18 -15.37
CA ALA A 16 4.14 -12.26 -14.56
C ALA A 16 4.50 -11.64 -13.22
N ILE A 17 4.10 -10.39 -13.02
CA ILE A 17 4.27 -9.68 -11.76
C ILE A 17 3.58 -10.53 -10.68
N GLU A 18 4.39 -11.17 -9.84
CA GLU A 18 3.90 -11.94 -8.69
C GLU A 18 3.31 -10.95 -7.68
N ARG A 19 1.97 -10.87 -7.65
CA ARG A 19 1.25 -9.98 -6.72
C ARG A 19 1.11 -10.66 -5.37
N LYS A 20 1.68 -10.07 -4.32
CA LYS A 20 1.52 -10.51 -2.94
C LYS A 20 0.03 -10.46 -2.57
N LYS A 21 -0.57 -11.63 -2.33
CA LYS A 21 -1.95 -11.74 -1.82
C LYS A 21 -1.92 -11.74 -0.30
N ILE A 22 -2.83 -10.99 0.29
CA ILE A 22 -2.96 -10.84 1.74
C ILE A 22 -4.44 -10.84 2.12
N SER A 23 -4.74 -11.46 3.25
CA SER A 23 -6.06 -11.39 3.87
C SER A 23 -6.09 -10.17 4.80
N MET A 24 -7.07 -9.30 4.63
CA MET A 24 -7.32 -8.15 5.49
C MET A 24 -8.81 -7.79 5.46
N ASP A 25 -9.25 -6.96 6.40
CA ASP A 25 -10.59 -6.38 6.39
C ASP A 25 -10.71 -5.20 5.40
N GLY A 26 -11.95 -4.78 5.12
CA GLY A 26 -12.24 -3.73 4.14
C GLY A 26 -11.72 -2.33 4.54
N ASN A 27 -11.67 -1.98 5.82
CA ASN A 27 -11.17 -0.68 6.26
C ASN A 27 -9.65 -0.62 6.08
N THR A 28 -8.93 -1.68 6.44
CA THR A 28 -7.49 -1.79 6.21
C THR A 28 -7.16 -1.76 4.72
N ALA A 29 -7.97 -2.41 3.87
CA ALA A 29 -7.79 -2.37 2.41
C ALA A 29 -8.00 -0.97 1.83
N ALA A 30 -9.04 -0.28 2.29
CA ALA A 30 -9.30 1.09 1.90
C ALA A 30 -8.19 2.04 2.38
N ALA A 31 -7.73 1.91 3.64
CA ALA A 31 -6.60 2.66 4.18
C ALA A 31 -5.31 2.43 3.38
N HIS A 32 -5.02 1.18 3.00
CA HIS A 32 -3.85 0.83 2.18
C HIS A 32 -3.82 1.61 0.85
N VAL A 33 -4.96 1.65 0.17
CA VAL A 33 -5.05 2.36 -1.12
C VAL A 33 -5.08 3.88 -0.90
N SER A 34 -5.88 4.38 0.04
CA SER A 34 -6.02 5.82 0.27
C SER A 34 -4.70 6.45 0.74
N TYR A 35 -3.96 5.79 1.63
CA TYR A 35 -2.66 6.25 2.13
C TYR A 35 -1.67 6.49 0.98
N ALA A 36 -1.66 5.60 -0.02
CA ALA A 36 -0.76 5.74 -1.17
C ALA A 36 -0.99 7.03 -1.97
N PHE A 37 -2.23 7.54 -2.02
CA PHE A 37 -2.61 8.70 -2.84
C PHE A 37 -2.85 9.97 -2.03
N THR A 38 -2.52 9.98 -0.75
CA THR A 38 -2.83 11.08 0.16
C THR A 38 -1.56 11.80 0.62
N GLU A 39 -1.63 13.12 0.74
CA GLU A 39 -0.58 13.94 1.38
C GLU A 39 -1.02 14.37 2.79
N VAL A 40 -2.29 14.73 2.94
CA VAL A 40 -2.90 15.18 4.19
C VAL A 40 -4.21 14.44 4.41
N ALA A 41 -4.39 13.84 5.59
CA ALA A 41 -5.61 13.16 6.00
C ALA A 41 -6.19 13.86 7.23
N ALA A 42 -7.35 14.50 7.07
CA ALA A 42 -8.15 14.98 8.19
C ALA A 42 -9.07 13.86 8.65
N ILE A 43 -8.96 13.44 9.91
CA ILE A 43 -9.66 12.26 10.45
C ILE A 43 -10.60 12.65 11.60
N TYR A 44 -11.73 11.93 11.67
CA TYR A 44 -12.67 11.98 12.79
C TYR A 44 -13.24 10.57 13.01
N PRO A 45 -13.22 10.04 14.25
CA PRO A 45 -13.70 8.70 14.52
C PRO A 45 -15.23 8.61 14.44
N ILE A 46 -15.73 7.77 13.53
CA ILE A 46 -17.16 7.43 13.43
C ILE A 46 -17.33 5.97 13.03
N THR A 47 -18.28 5.26 13.66
CA THR A 47 -18.56 3.87 13.34
C THR A 47 -19.26 3.76 11.98
N PRO A 48 -18.89 2.78 11.12
CA PRO A 48 -17.93 1.68 11.29
C PRO A 48 -16.51 1.95 10.75
N SER A 49 -16.19 3.20 10.37
CA SER A 49 -14.96 3.56 9.64
C SER A 49 -13.78 3.96 10.53
N SER A 50 -13.94 4.06 11.85
CA SER A 50 -12.84 4.37 12.78
C SER A 50 -11.55 3.56 12.54
N PRO A 51 -11.58 2.25 12.20
CA PRO A 51 -10.36 1.50 11.92
C PRO A 51 -9.54 2.07 10.76
N MET A 52 -10.16 2.71 9.76
CA MET A 52 -9.42 3.34 8.66
C MET A 52 -8.60 4.54 9.15
N ALA A 53 -9.17 5.34 10.04
CA ALA A 53 -8.50 6.48 10.65
C ALA A 53 -7.33 6.01 11.54
N GLU A 54 -7.57 5.00 12.39
CA GLU A 54 -6.56 4.41 13.27
C GLU A 54 -5.37 3.83 12.50
N VAL A 55 -5.63 3.09 11.41
CA VAL A 55 -4.58 2.50 10.56
C VAL A 55 -3.76 3.60 9.88
N THR A 56 -4.42 4.63 9.34
CA THR A 56 -3.76 5.76 8.68
C THR A 56 -2.87 6.54 9.64
N ASP A 57 -3.38 6.84 10.83
CA ASP A 57 -2.63 7.50 11.90
C ASP A 57 -1.43 6.66 12.35
N THR A 58 -1.65 5.36 12.60
CA THR A 58 -0.59 4.44 13.00
C THR A 58 0.52 4.35 11.96
N TRP A 59 0.19 4.24 10.67
CA TRP A 59 1.20 4.18 9.60
C TRP A 59 1.96 5.48 9.45
N SER A 60 1.29 6.62 9.61
CA SER A 60 1.95 7.93 9.62
C SER A 60 2.93 8.07 10.78
N ALA A 61 2.50 7.71 11.99
CA ALA A 61 3.28 7.83 13.23
C ALA A 61 4.45 6.83 13.31
N THR A 62 4.22 5.58 12.89
CA THR A 62 5.25 4.51 12.98
C THR A 62 6.13 4.42 11.75
N ASN A 63 5.74 5.05 10.64
CA ASN A 63 6.37 4.92 9.33
C ASN A 63 6.49 3.45 8.87
N LYS A 64 5.54 2.59 9.26
CA LYS A 64 5.50 1.17 8.89
C LYS A 64 4.11 0.79 8.43
N ASN A 65 4.02 0.22 7.23
CA ASN A 65 2.78 -0.32 6.69
C ASN A 65 2.51 -1.73 7.24
N LEU A 66 1.43 -2.35 6.76
CA LEU A 66 1.02 -3.71 7.15
C LEU A 66 2.08 -4.81 6.88
N PHE A 67 3.08 -4.53 6.04
CA PHE A 67 4.17 -5.45 5.73
C PHE A 67 5.45 -5.19 6.54
N GLY A 68 5.44 -4.19 7.43
CA GLY A 68 6.63 -3.70 8.11
C GLY A 68 7.57 -2.89 7.22
N GLU A 69 7.14 -2.55 6.00
CA GLU A 69 7.88 -1.70 5.06
C GLU A 69 7.54 -0.21 5.32
N PRO A 70 8.38 0.74 4.85
CA PRO A 70 8.09 2.15 5.00
C PRO A 70 6.71 2.55 4.45
N ALA A 71 5.88 3.17 5.30
CA ALA A 71 4.56 3.65 4.90
C ALA A 71 4.68 4.98 4.14
N LYS A 72 4.85 4.89 2.82
CA LYS A 72 4.99 6.05 1.93
C LYS A 72 3.82 6.18 0.96
N ASN A 73 3.45 7.42 0.66
CA ASN A 73 2.61 7.73 -0.48
C ASN A 73 3.41 7.61 -1.80
N ILE A 74 2.74 7.78 -2.95
CA ILE A 74 3.37 7.73 -4.27
C ILE A 74 4.46 8.79 -4.48
N LEU A 75 4.51 9.82 -3.65
CA LEU A 75 5.52 10.89 -3.68
C LEU A 75 6.74 10.56 -2.79
N GLY A 76 6.71 9.44 -2.06
CA GLY A 76 7.79 9.04 -1.14
C GLY A 76 7.70 9.66 0.26
N GLU A 77 6.57 10.30 0.59
CA GLU A 77 6.36 11.01 1.85
C GLU A 77 5.40 10.27 2.79
N ASN A 78 5.39 10.65 4.08
CA ASN A 78 4.39 10.16 5.01
C ASN A 78 3.15 11.05 4.93
N VAL A 79 1.97 10.45 5.09
CA VAL A 79 0.71 11.19 5.15
C VAL A 79 0.70 12.05 6.41
N LYS A 80 0.43 13.35 6.29
CA LYS A 80 0.22 14.23 7.44
C LYS A 80 -1.19 14.03 7.97
N VAL A 81 -1.32 13.55 9.19
CA VAL A 81 -2.62 13.29 9.82
C VAL A 81 -3.02 14.47 10.70
N VAL A 82 -4.28 14.89 10.60
CA VAL A 82 -4.86 15.95 11.43
C VAL A 82 -6.16 15.43 12.02
N GLU A 83 -6.26 15.40 13.34
CA GLU A 83 -7.52 15.08 14.02
C GLU A 83 -8.42 16.31 14.04
N MET A 84 -9.63 16.16 13.51
CA MET A 84 -10.67 17.17 13.61
C MET A 84 -11.31 17.04 15.00
N GLN A 85 -11.31 18.12 15.79
CA GLN A 85 -11.92 18.15 17.13
C GLN A 85 -13.36 18.68 17.07
#